data_AF-A0A836QNJ3-F1
#
_entry.id   AF-A0A836QNJ3-F1
#
_cell.length_a   1.000
_cell.length_b   1.000
_cell.length_c   1.000
_cell.angle_alpha   90.00
_cell.angle_beta   90.00
_cell.angle_gamma   90.00
#
_symmetry.space_group_name_H-M   'P 1'
#
loop_
_entity.id
_entity.type
_entity.pdbx_description
1 polymer ?
#
loop_
_entity_poly.entity_id
_entity_poly.type
_entity_poly.pdbx_seq_one_letter_code
_entity_poly.pdbx_strand_id
1 'polypeptide(L)'
;RIKAARFPTVKSLDSFDFKAISSLNKTLVLELARCEYVDRRENIIALGNSGTGKTHVALGLGLAACQKGLSVGFITAAALVHELMEARDDRQLLRFQRRLAGLKLLIIDELGFVPLSKTGAELLFEVFSQRCFIVMFGISNEDNLKKEISLFSLCPQRTG
;
A
#
# COMPACT_ATOMS: atom_id res chain seq x y z
N ARG A 1 9.04 6.70 -14.78
CA ARG A 1 8.42 6.51 -13.44
C ARG A 1 7.76 5.13 -13.29
N ILE A 2 7.01 4.62 -14.28
CA ILE A 2 6.38 3.28 -14.24
C ILE A 2 7.38 2.12 -14.00
N LYS A 3 8.51 2.07 -14.71
CA LYS A 3 9.56 1.04 -14.48
C LYS A 3 10.18 1.11 -13.07
N ALA A 4 10.23 2.29 -12.46
CA ALA A 4 10.80 2.48 -11.12
C ALA A 4 9.86 2.01 -10.01
N ALA A 5 8.55 1.91 -10.29
CA ALA A 5 7.55 1.47 -9.34
C ALA A 5 7.53 -0.05 -9.10
N ARG A 6 8.26 -0.82 -9.91
CA ARG A 6 8.38 -2.29 -9.79
C ARG A 6 7.03 -3.02 -9.75
N PHE A 7 6.06 -2.58 -10.54
CA PHE A 7 4.79 -3.28 -10.64
C PHE A 7 4.98 -4.71 -11.19
N PRO A 8 4.37 -5.74 -10.59
CA PRO A 8 4.45 -7.12 -11.08
C PRO A 8 3.78 -7.26 -12.46
N THR A 9 2.72 -6.50 -12.72
CA THR A 9 2.11 -6.37 -14.04
C THR A 9 1.60 -4.93 -14.24
N VAL A 10 1.59 -4.45 -15.48
CA VAL A 10 0.99 -3.15 -15.82
C VAL A 10 -0.46 -3.40 -16.23
N LYS A 11 -1.41 -2.99 -15.39
CA LYS A 11 -2.85 -3.04 -15.70
C LYS A 11 -3.46 -1.68 -15.48
N SER A 12 -4.21 -1.18 -16.45
CA SER A 12 -4.92 0.09 -16.34
C SER A 12 -6.30 -0.12 -15.73
N LEU A 13 -6.80 0.90 -15.03
CA LEU A 13 -8.18 0.90 -14.54
C LEU A 13 -9.20 0.86 -15.69
N ASP A 14 -8.84 1.33 -16.88
CA ASP A 14 -9.71 1.29 -18.07
C ASP A 14 -10.00 -0.15 -18.54
N SER A 15 -9.07 -1.07 -18.29
CA SER A 15 -9.21 -2.49 -18.62
C SER A 15 -9.94 -3.29 -17.52
N PHE A 16 -10.28 -2.65 -16.40
CA PHE A 16 -10.87 -3.31 -15.26
C PHE A 16 -12.39 -3.39 -15.38
N ASP A 17 -12.94 -4.61 -15.38
CA ASP A 17 -14.38 -4.81 -15.38
C ASP A 17 -14.95 -4.63 -13.97
N PHE A 18 -15.34 -3.38 -13.67
CA PHE A 18 -16.05 -3.03 -12.44
C PHE A 18 -17.38 -3.78 -12.27
N LYS A 19 -17.97 -4.33 -13.34
CA LYS A 19 -19.20 -5.14 -13.23
C LYS A 19 -18.92 -6.55 -12.73
N ALA A 20 -17.70 -7.06 -12.92
CA ALA A 20 -17.29 -8.37 -12.43
C ALA A 20 -17.13 -8.41 -10.89
N ILE A 21 -17.00 -7.25 -10.23
CA ILE A 21 -16.81 -7.14 -8.78
C ILE A 21 -17.81 -6.15 -8.19
N SER A 22 -19.01 -6.65 -7.90
CA SER A 22 -20.14 -5.87 -7.39
C SER A 22 -19.89 -5.21 -6.02
N SER A 23 -18.91 -5.70 -5.25
CA SER A 23 -18.53 -5.14 -3.95
C SER A 23 -17.63 -3.90 -4.05
N LEU A 24 -17.12 -3.57 -5.24
CA LEU A 24 -16.20 -2.46 -5.44
C LEU A 24 -16.95 -1.20 -5.87
N ASN A 25 -16.86 -0.12 -5.08
CA ASN A 25 -17.46 1.16 -5.44
C ASN A 25 -16.65 1.83 -6.57
N LYS A 26 -17.14 1.73 -7.81
CA LYS A 26 -16.52 2.33 -8.99
C LYS A 26 -16.27 3.84 -8.84
N THR A 27 -17.21 4.58 -8.24
CA THR A 27 -17.10 6.02 -8.05
C THR A 27 -15.90 6.36 -7.16
N LEU A 28 -15.77 5.65 -6.04
CA LEU A 28 -14.62 5.82 -5.13
C LEU A 28 -13.31 5.50 -5.84
N VAL A 29 -13.22 4.41 -6.61
CA VAL A 29 -11.98 4.05 -7.33
C VAL A 29 -11.58 5.10 -8.35
N LEU A 30 -12.54 5.67 -9.09
CA LEU A 30 -12.28 6.75 -10.05
C LEU A 30 -11.87 8.05 -9.36
N GLU A 31 -12.43 8.35 -8.20
CA GLU A 31 -12.02 9.48 -7.36
C GLU A 31 -10.58 9.29 -6.86
N LEU A 32 -10.26 8.09 -6.34
CA LEU A 32 -8.92 7.72 -5.94
C LEU A 32 -7.95 7.78 -7.14
N ALA A 33 -8.36 7.43 -8.36
CA ALA A 33 -7.51 7.55 -9.54
C ALA A 33 -7.07 9.00 -9.84
N ARG A 34 -7.75 10.01 -9.27
CA ARG A 34 -7.31 11.41 -9.32
C ARG A 34 -6.14 11.71 -8.38
N CYS A 35 -5.74 10.78 -7.51
CA CYS A 35 -4.62 10.92 -6.58
C CYS A 35 -4.71 12.13 -5.64
N GLU A 36 -5.88 12.76 -5.47
CA GLU A 36 -6.04 13.89 -4.55
C GLU A 36 -5.75 13.49 -3.10
N TYR A 37 -6.02 12.23 -2.75
CA TYR A 37 -5.65 11.66 -1.45
C TYR A 37 -4.14 11.74 -1.18
N VAL A 38 -3.30 11.71 -2.23
CA VAL A 38 -1.83 11.85 -2.13
C VAL A 38 -1.43 13.29 -1.80
N ASP A 39 -2.21 14.28 -2.23
CA ASP A 39 -1.96 15.67 -1.83
C ASP A 39 -2.48 15.93 -0.41
N ARG A 40 -3.61 15.29 -0.05
CA ARG A 40 -4.31 15.44 1.24
C ARG A 40 -3.69 14.70 2.42
N ARG A 41 -2.61 13.94 2.24
CA ARG A 41 -1.98 13.21 3.38
C ARG A 41 -2.86 12.06 3.89
N GLU A 42 -3.68 11.47 3.02
CA GLU A 42 -4.63 10.42 3.38
C GLU A 42 -4.12 9.01 3.01
N ASN A 43 -4.17 8.10 3.97
CA ASN A 43 -3.88 6.67 3.77
C ASN A 43 -5.14 5.94 3.30
N ILE A 44 -4.98 4.94 2.44
CA ILE A 44 -6.10 4.13 1.94
C ILE A 44 -5.85 2.70 2.33
N ILE A 45 -6.86 2.09 2.94
CA ILE A 45 -6.84 0.68 3.29
C ILE A 45 -8.01 0.02 2.59
N ALA A 46 -7.71 -0.97 1.77
CA ALA A 46 -8.69 -1.76 1.05
C ALA A 46 -8.68 -3.19 1.61
N LEU A 47 -9.77 -3.54 2.28
CA LEU A 47 -9.99 -4.85 2.89
C LEU A 47 -11.09 -5.59 2.13
N GLY A 48 -10.93 -6.90 1.96
CA GLY A 48 -11.98 -7.74 1.41
C GLY A 48 -11.50 -9.17 1.14
N ASN A 49 -12.41 -10.07 0.81
CA ASN A 49 -12.09 -11.49 0.59
C ASN A 49 -11.12 -11.70 -0.58
N SER A 50 -10.46 -12.86 -0.64
CA SER A 50 -9.61 -13.20 -1.79
C SER A 50 -10.42 -13.15 -3.10
N GLY A 51 -9.77 -12.79 -4.21
CA GLY A 51 -10.41 -12.72 -5.52
C GLY A 51 -11.26 -11.47 -5.81
N THR A 52 -11.37 -10.52 -4.88
CA THR A 52 -12.15 -9.27 -5.09
C THR A 52 -11.44 -8.17 -5.88
N GLY A 53 -10.36 -8.50 -6.61
CA GLY A 53 -9.69 -7.54 -7.51
C GLY A 53 -8.90 -6.41 -6.84
N LYS A 54 -8.70 -6.46 -5.51
CA LYS A 54 -7.89 -5.53 -4.72
C LYS A 54 -6.53 -5.21 -5.35
N THR A 55 -5.72 -6.23 -5.64
CA THR A 55 -4.43 -6.07 -6.31
C THR A 55 -4.56 -5.35 -7.65
N HIS A 56 -5.62 -5.60 -8.41
CA HIS A 56 -5.82 -4.93 -9.69
C HIS A 56 -6.09 -3.43 -9.48
N VAL A 57 -6.94 -3.08 -8.53
CA VAL A 57 -7.20 -1.68 -8.15
C VAL A 57 -5.91 -1.01 -7.68
N ALA A 58 -5.10 -1.71 -6.88
CA ALA A 58 -3.79 -1.25 -6.44
C ALA A 58 -2.88 -0.85 -7.60
N LEU A 59 -2.73 -1.76 -8.57
CA LEU A 59 -1.93 -1.55 -9.76
C LEU A 59 -2.46 -0.39 -10.60
N GLY A 60 -3.78 -0.31 -10.76
CA GLY A 60 -4.43 0.76 -11.51
C GLY A 60 -4.25 2.14 -10.88
N LEU A 61 -4.40 2.25 -9.55
CA LEU A 61 -4.13 3.49 -8.81
C LEU A 61 -2.65 3.88 -8.87
N GLY A 62 -1.75 2.90 -8.74
CA GLY A 62 -0.32 3.12 -8.88
C GLY A 62 0.08 3.59 -10.28
N LEU A 63 -0.57 3.07 -11.31
CA LEU A 63 -0.37 3.50 -12.69
C LEU A 63 -0.86 4.93 -12.90
N ALA A 64 -2.06 5.27 -12.40
CA ALA A 64 -2.61 6.63 -12.47
C ALA A 64 -1.68 7.64 -11.76
N ALA A 65 -1.17 7.30 -10.58
CA ALA A 65 -0.19 8.11 -9.87
C ALA A 65 1.12 8.28 -10.65
N CYS A 66 1.62 7.21 -11.30
CA CYS A 66 2.79 7.30 -12.17
C CYS A 66 2.56 8.22 -13.37
N GLN A 67 1.36 8.17 -13.97
CA GLN A 67 0.98 9.02 -15.11
C GLN A 67 0.91 10.50 -14.69
N LYS A 68 0.50 10.79 -13.45
CA LYS A 68 0.57 12.14 -12.85
C LYS A 68 1.98 12.58 -12.45
N GLY A 69 3.00 11.76 -12.73
CA GLY A 69 4.38 12.10 -12.41
C GLY A 69 4.77 11.88 -10.95
N LEU A 70 3.98 11.15 -10.15
CA LEU A 70 4.33 10.82 -8.76
C LEU A 70 5.37 9.69 -8.71
N SER A 71 6.22 9.68 -7.67
CA SER A 71 7.10 8.53 -7.38
C SER A 71 6.28 7.47 -6.66
N VAL A 72 6.08 6.32 -7.29
CA VAL A 72 5.29 5.21 -6.76
C VAL A 72 6.22 4.04 -6.50
N GLY A 73 5.97 3.27 -5.43
CA GLY A 73 6.57 1.95 -5.23
C GLY A 73 5.48 0.91 -4.95
N PHE A 74 5.67 -0.29 -5.47
CA PHE A 74 4.83 -1.45 -5.21
C PHE A 74 5.69 -2.54 -4.54
N ILE A 75 5.21 -3.10 -3.43
CA ILE A 75 5.88 -4.18 -2.72
C ILE A 75 4.84 -5.02 -1.97
N THR A 76 5.04 -6.34 -1.84
CA THR A 76 4.19 -7.15 -0.96
C THR A 76 4.62 -6.95 0.49
N ALA A 77 3.70 -7.12 1.44
CA ALA A 77 4.04 -7.01 2.86
C ALA A 77 5.18 -7.95 3.26
N ALA A 78 5.16 -9.19 2.74
CA ALA A 78 6.20 -10.19 2.98
C ALA A 78 7.57 -9.74 2.45
N ALA A 79 7.63 -9.25 1.21
CA ALA A 79 8.86 -8.75 0.62
C ALA A 79 9.39 -7.51 1.36
N LEU A 80 8.49 -6.61 1.78
CA LEU A 80 8.88 -5.42 2.54
C LEU A 80 9.52 -5.80 3.88
N VAL A 81 8.94 -6.75 4.60
CA VAL A 81 9.49 -7.24 5.87
C VAL A 81 10.85 -7.89 5.65
N HIS A 82 10.96 -8.73 4.62
CA HIS A 82 12.23 -9.35 4.27
C HIS A 82 13.31 -8.29 3.96
N GLU A 83 13.03 -7.32 3.08
CA GLU A 83 13.98 -6.24 2.75
C GLU A 83 14.32 -5.38 3.98
N LEU A 84 13.37 -5.16 4.90
CA LEU A 84 13.62 -4.43 6.16
C LEU A 84 14.52 -5.21 7.12
N MET A 85 14.32 -6.53 7.24
CA MET A 85 15.15 -7.39 8.08
C MET A 85 16.57 -7.49 7.52
N GLU A 86 16.72 -7.74 6.22
CA GLU A 86 18.03 -7.79 5.55
C GLU A 86 18.76 -6.44 5.67
N ALA A 87 18.07 -5.32 5.41
CA ALA A 87 18.67 -3.99 5.59
C ALA A 87 19.06 -3.69 7.04
N ARG A 88 18.36 -4.26 8.03
CA ARG A 88 18.75 -4.15 9.44
C ARG A 88 20.04 -4.91 9.71
N ASP A 89 20.14 -6.15 9.25
CA ASP A 89 21.31 -6.99 9.46
C ASP A 89 22.56 -6.40 8.79
N ASP A 90 22.40 -5.81 7.60
CA ASP A 90 23.46 -5.12 6.85
C ASP A 90 23.75 -3.68 7.35
N ARG A 91 23.09 -3.23 8.42
CA ARG A 91 23.18 -1.85 8.96
C ARG A 91 22.83 -0.76 7.92
N GLN A 92 22.01 -1.09 6.94
CA GLN A 92 21.50 -0.20 5.89
C GLN A 92 20.04 0.25 6.13
N LEU A 93 19.42 -0.11 7.26
CA LEU A 93 18.01 0.15 7.55
C LEU A 93 17.60 1.61 7.34
N LEU A 94 18.38 2.56 7.87
CA LEU A 94 18.12 4.00 7.71
C LEU A 94 18.17 4.46 6.24
N ARG A 95 19.03 3.85 5.42
CA ARG A 95 19.13 4.15 4.00
C ARG A 95 17.90 3.64 3.25
N PHE A 96 17.47 2.43 3.60
CA PHE A 96 16.28 1.81 3.04
C PHE A 96 14.99 2.58 3.39
N GLN A 97 14.83 2.95 4.66
CA GLN A 97 13.73 3.79 5.13
C GLN A 97 13.72 5.15 4.42
N ARG A 98 14.87 5.79 4.23
CA ARG A 98 14.99 7.03 3.45
C ARG A 98 14.58 6.86 1.99
N ARG A 99 15.01 5.77 1.34
CA ARG A 99 14.63 5.45 -0.05
C ARG A 99 13.11 5.36 -0.18
N LEU A 100 12.49 4.59 0.70
CA LEU A 100 11.04 4.42 0.70
C LEU A 100 10.31 5.74 1.07
N ALA A 101 10.88 6.60 1.93
CA ALA A 101 10.32 7.91 2.27
C ALA A 101 10.39 8.94 1.12
N GLY A 102 11.23 8.71 0.12
CA GLY A 102 11.26 9.50 -1.12
C GLY A 102 10.13 9.17 -2.11
N LEU A 103 9.37 8.09 -1.86
CA LEU A 103 8.20 7.75 -2.65
C LEU A 103 7.01 8.61 -2.20
N LYS A 104 6.27 9.16 -3.17
CA LYS A 104 5.01 9.87 -2.94
C LYS A 104 3.86 8.92 -2.66
N LEU A 105 3.94 7.69 -3.16
CA LEU A 105 2.95 6.65 -2.97
C LEU A 105 3.66 5.31 -2.78
N LEU A 106 3.38 4.62 -1.68
CA LEU A 106 3.81 3.24 -1.47
C LEU A 106 2.57 2.34 -1.42
N ILE A 107 2.50 1.40 -2.34
CA ILE A 107 1.44 0.39 -2.41
C ILE A 107 2.00 -0.88 -1.78
N ILE A 108 1.27 -1.37 -0.78
CA ILE A 108 1.60 -2.59 -0.04
C ILE A 108 0.48 -3.59 -0.23
N ASP A 109 0.78 -4.70 -0.89
CA ASP A 109 -0.19 -5.76 -1.16
C ASP A 109 0.01 -6.96 -0.23
N GLU A 110 -1.02 -7.80 -0.15
CA GLU A 110 -1.02 -9.07 0.60
C GLU A 110 -0.75 -8.92 2.10
N LEU A 111 -1.16 -7.80 2.71
CA LEU A 111 -1.10 -7.68 4.17
C LEU A 111 -2.08 -8.69 4.78
N GLY A 112 -1.55 -9.65 5.55
CA GLY A 112 -2.32 -10.69 6.23
C GLY A 112 -2.14 -12.12 5.71
N PHE A 113 -1.35 -12.34 4.64
CA PHE A 113 -1.10 -13.70 4.12
C PHE A 113 0.13 -14.38 4.72
N VAL A 114 1.04 -13.62 5.36
CA VAL A 114 2.29 -14.15 5.91
C VAL A 114 2.34 -13.90 7.42
N PRO A 115 2.66 -14.91 8.25
CA PRO A 115 2.90 -14.71 9.67
C PRO A 115 4.14 -13.83 9.83
N LEU A 116 3.92 -12.59 10.25
CA LEU A 116 4.99 -11.67 10.55
C LEU A 116 5.62 -12.06 11.89
N SER A 117 6.95 -12.19 11.92
CA SER A 117 7.67 -12.25 13.19
C SER A 117 7.42 -10.96 13.97
N LYS A 118 7.50 -10.99 15.30
CA LYS A 118 7.33 -9.80 16.15
C LYS A 118 8.18 -8.62 15.65
N THR A 119 9.43 -8.91 15.33
CA THR A 119 10.38 -7.96 14.74
C THR A 119 9.91 -7.41 13.39
N GLY A 120 9.39 -8.26 12.51
CA GLY A 120 8.87 -7.84 11.20
C GLY A 120 7.67 -6.92 11.31
N ALA A 121 6.76 -7.20 12.25
CA ALA A 121 5.61 -6.35 12.54
C ALA A 121 6.04 -4.98 13.11
N GLU A 122 7.02 -4.95 14.02
CA GLU A 122 7.59 -3.70 14.56
C GLU A 122 8.22 -2.84 13.46
N LEU A 123 9.00 -3.43 12.55
CA LEU A 123 9.62 -2.72 11.42
C LEU A 123 8.60 -2.18 10.42
N LEU A 124 7.55 -2.95 10.13
CA LEU A 124 6.43 -2.47 9.31
C LEU A 124 5.72 -1.29 9.98
N PHE A 125 5.46 -1.40 11.28
CA PHE A 125 4.82 -0.33 12.04
C PHE A 125 5.64 0.95 12.03
N GLU A 126 6.97 0.84 12.17
CA GLU A 126 7.87 1.99 12.07
C GLU A 126 7.79 2.65 10.69
N VAL A 127 7.75 1.85 9.63
CA VAL A 127 7.55 2.33 8.25
C VAL A 127 6.19 3.02 8.09
N PHE A 128 5.14 2.51 8.72
CA PHE A 128 3.79 3.10 8.68
C PHE A 128 3.70 4.40 9.48
N SER A 129 4.35 4.46 10.64
CA SER A 129 4.38 5.64 11.52
C SER A 129 5.18 6.80 10.90
N GLN A 130 6.26 6.49 10.18
CA GLN A 130 7.10 7.51 9.53
C GLN A 130 6.51 8.03 8.21
N ARG A 131 5.47 7.40 7.66
CA ARG A 131 4.90 7.76 6.35
C ARG A 131 3.43 8.14 6.41
N CYS A 132 3.13 9.30 5.85
CA CYS A 132 1.86 9.50 5.18
C CYS A 132 1.96 8.87 3.78
N PHE A 133 0.91 8.18 3.32
CA PHE A 133 0.69 7.54 2.02
C PHE A 133 1.08 6.07 1.86
N ILE A 134 0.29 5.22 2.51
CA ILE A 134 0.25 3.78 2.23
C ILE A 134 -1.11 3.45 1.63
N VAL A 135 -1.10 2.77 0.49
CA VAL A 135 -2.28 2.07 0.00
C VAL A 135 -2.09 0.60 0.31
N MET A 136 -2.85 0.11 1.27
CA MET A 136 -2.74 -1.25 1.77
C MET A 136 -3.89 -2.10 1.24
N PHE A 137 -3.57 -3.22 0.61
CA PHE A 137 -4.56 -4.20 0.16
C PHE A 137 -4.38 -5.48 0.97
N GLY A 138 -5.42 -5.85 1.73
CA GLY A 138 -5.40 -7.02 2.61
C GLY A 138 -6.56 -7.98 2.34
N ILE A 139 -6.28 -9.28 2.38
CA ILE A 139 -7.32 -10.32 2.31
C ILE A 139 -7.88 -10.54 3.72
N SER A 140 -9.18 -10.36 3.88
CA SER A 140 -9.89 -10.72 5.11
C SER A 140 -10.29 -12.20 5.06
N ASN A 141 -9.75 -13.01 5.97
CA ASN A 141 -10.43 -14.21 6.48
C ASN A 141 -10.91 -13.87 7.90
N GLU A 142 -12.15 -14.23 8.22
CA GLU A 142 -12.94 -13.76 9.38
C GLU A 142 -12.24 -13.85 10.76
N ASP A 143 -11.19 -14.65 10.91
CA ASP A 143 -10.59 -14.93 12.22
C ASP A 143 -9.45 -14.00 12.66
N ASN A 144 -8.84 -13.21 11.76
CA ASN A 144 -7.77 -12.25 12.15
C ASN A 144 -8.23 -10.78 12.19
N LEU A 145 -9.46 -10.49 11.75
CA LEU A 145 -9.93 -9.12 11.51
C LEU A 145 -10.32 -8.35 12.77
N LYS A 146 -10.61 -9.04 13.89
CA LYS A 146 -11.09 -8.40 15.13
C LYS A 146 -10.00 -7.68 15.93
N LYS A 147 -8.72 -7.78 15.54
CA LYS A 147 -7.61 -7.05 16.22
C LYS A 147 -7.09 -5.84 15.46
N GLU A 148 -7.26 -5.75 14.14
CA GLU A 148 -6.53 -4.76 13.32
C GLU A 148 -7.41 -3.66 12.68
N ILE A 149 -8.73 -3.71 12.83
CA ILE A 149 -9.62 -2.64 12.30
C ILE A 149 -9.76 -1.45 13.27
N SER A 150 -9.25 -1.54 14.49
CA SER A 150 -9.38 -0.48 15.50
C SER A 150 -8.31 0.61 15.44
N LEU A 151 -7.35 0.52 14.52
CA LEU A 151 -6.14 1.31 14.57
C LEU A 151 -5.87 1.84 13.16
N PHE A 152 -6.22 3.09 12.86
CA PHE A 152 -5.21 4.16 12.82
C PHE A 152 -5.55 5.40 11.95
N SER A 153 -6.06 6.43 12.63
CA SER A 153 -5.64 7.81 12.42
C SER A 153 -4.17 7.98 12.87
N LEU A 154 -3.20 7.49 12.09
CA LEU A 154 -1.78 7.44 12.47
C LEU A 154 -0.86 8.36 11.70
N CYS A 155 -1.39 9.23 10.85
CA CYS A 155 -0.62 10.41 10.54
C CYS A 155 -0.90 11.37 11.70
N PRO A 156 0.05 11.60 12.65
CA PRO A 156 -0.07 12.76 13.50
C PRO A 156 -0.19 13.94 12.55
N GLN A 157 -1.30 14.68 12.65
CA GLN A 157 -1.37 16.02 12.11
C GLN A 157 -0.08 16.69 12.58
N ARG A 158 0.90 16.89 11.70
CA ARG A 158 1.99 17.80 11.98
C ARG A 158 1.31 19.17 11.99
N THR A 159 0.80 19.53 13.17
CA THR A 159 0.51 20.89 13.55
C THR A 159 1.77 21.68 13.27
N GLY A 160 1.70 22.51 12.23
CA GLY A 160 2.69 23.48 11.82
C GLY A 160 1.94 24.57 11.08
#